data_AF-A0A1V5FKL9-F1
#
_entry.id   AF-A0A1V5FKL9-F1
#
_cell.length_a   1.000
_cell.length_b   1.000
_cell.length_c   1.000
_cell.angle_alpha   90.00
_cell.angle_beta   90.00
_cell.angle_gamma   90.00
#
_symmetry.space_group_name_H-M   'P 1'
#
loop_
_entity.id
_entity.type
_entity.pdbx_description
1 polymer ?
#
loop_
_entity_poly.entity_id
_entity_poly.type
_entity_poly.pdbx_seq_one_letter_code
_entity_poly.pdbx_strand_id
1 'polypeptide(L)'
;MHISYFRRKAPSERAFQTCNLRKSYGFHMVAQGADPLPGVADALPPYRIEVVKFGPDVAFAINDLPILHFHDDGKSCGPVLGGGKIGFRQMAPLIAEYANLKVHAIQSAA
;
A
#
# COMPACT_ATOMS: atom_id res chain seq x y z
N MET A 1 -10.05 -1.44 2.96
CA MET A 1 -8.69 -1.98 2.75
C MET A 1 -7.69 -0.88 3.02
N HIS A 2 -6.51 -1.19 3.55
CA HIS A 2 -5.46 -0.19 3.77
C HIS A 2 -4.07 -0.78 3.55
N ILE A 3 -3.21 -0.01 2.87
CA ILE A 3 -1.80 -0.32 2.65
C ILE A 3 -0.99 0.59 3.57
N SER A 4 -0.01 0.01 4.26
CA SER A 4 0.98 0.75 5.04
C SER A 4 2.34 0.61 4.38
N TYR A 5 3.00 1.74 4.16
CA TYR A 5 4.37 1.89 3.63
C TYR A 5 5.11 2.89 4.52
N PHE A 6 6.45 2.92 4.44
CA PHE A 6 7.29 3.72 5.33
C PHE A 6 7.01 3.43 6.81
N ARG A 7 6.92 2.15 7.18
CA ARG A 7 6.62 1.69 8.54
C ARG A 7 7.84 1.88 9.44
N ARG A 8 8.01 3.07 10.01
CA ARG A 8 9.20 3.44 10.81
C ARG A 8 8.89 3.91 12.23
N LYS A 9 7.67 3.67 12.74
CA LYS A 9 7.23 4.19 14.05
C LYS A 9 7.90 3.46 15.20
N ALA A 10 7.84 2.13 15.22
CA ALA A 10 8.43 1.33 16.30
C ALA A 10 9.84 0.80 15.91
N PRO A 11 10.72 0.53 16.90
CA PRO A 11 12.06 -0.04 16.64
C PRO A 11 12.02 -1.33 15.81
N SER A 12 11.08 -2.22 16.10
CA SER A 12 10.89 -3.48 15.35
C SER A 12 10.53 -3.26 13.88
N GLU A 13 9.77 -2.21 13.57
CA GLU A 13 9.41 -1.88 12.19
C GLU A 13 10.61 -1.29 11.42
N ARG A 14 11.44 -0.49 12.09
CA ARG A 14 12.67 0.06 11.50
C ARG A 14 13.72 -1.02 11.24
N ALA A 15 13.78 -2.03 12.11
CA ALA A 15 14.72 -3.13 12.00
C ALA A 15 14.41 -4.07 10.83
N PHE A 16 13.15 -4.19 10.41
CA PHE A 16 12.74 -5.00 9.26
C PHE A 16 11.64 -4.31 8.44
N GLN A 17 12.09 -3.59 7.42
CA GLN A 17 11.28 -2.61 6.70
C GLN A 17 10.39 -3.29 5.68
N THR A 18 9.08 -3.15 5.89
CA THR A 18 8.06 -3.84 5.08
C THR A 18 6.87 -2.93 4.81
N CYS A 19 6.20 -3.20 3.68
CA CYS A 19 4.88 -2.71 3.36
C CYS A 19 3.85 -3.79 3.65
N ASN A 20 2.73 -3.43 4.27
CA ASN A 20 1.68 -4.38 4.64
C ASN A 20 0.34 -3.96 4.06
N LEU A 21 -0.35 -4.91 3.44
CA LEU A 21 -1.73 -4.78 2.99
C LEU A 21 -2.66 -5.48 3.99
N ARG A 22 -3.70 -4.76 4.42
CA ARG A 22 -4.74 -5.30 5.30
C ARG A 22 -6.14 -5.07 4.77
N LYS A 23 -7.00 -6.07 4.98
CA LYS A 23 -8.43 -5.98 4.71
C LYS A 23 -9.20 -5.71 6.01
N SER A 24 -10.18 -4.82 5.92
CA SER A 24 -11.08 -4.45 7.00
C SER A 24 -12.53 -4.70 6.55
N TYR A 25 -13.47 -4.97 7.44
CA TYR A 25 -13.31 -5.10 8.90
C TYR A 25 -12.50 -6.36 9.29
N GLY A 26 -11.93 -6.41 10.51
CA GLY A 26 -11.18 -7.56 11.03
C GLY A 26 -9.64 -7.44 11.03
N PHE A 27 -9.07 -6.40 10.40
CA PHE A 27 -7.62 -6.12 10.42
C PHE A 27 -6.74 -7.27 9.88
N HIS A 28 -7.29 -8.07 8.97
CA HIS A 28 -6.64 -9.23 8.36
C HIS A 28 -5.39 -8.81 7.58
N MET A 29 -4.24 -9.41 7.90
CA MET A 29 -3.02 -9.28 7.09
C MET A 29 -3.17 -10.16 5.86
N VAL A 30 -3.16 -9.57 4.67
CA VAL A 30 -3.45 -10.31 3.42
C VAL A 30 -2.27 -10.35 2.45
N ALA A 31 -1.33 -9.39 2.55
CA ALA A 31 -0.06 -9.44 1.84
C ALA A 31 0.99 -8.57 2.53
N GLN A 32 2.25 -8.89 2.31
CA GLN A 32 3.41 -8.17 2.83
C GLN A 32 4.56 -8.22 1.82
N GLY A 33 5.31 -7.13 1.71
CA GLY A 33 6.49 -7.02 0.85
C GLY A 33 7.57 -6.16 1.49
N ALA A 34 8.81 -6.24 1.00
CA ALA A 34 9.89 -5.37 1.45
C ALA A 34 9.61 -3.90 1.08
N ASP A 35 9.96 -2.97 1.97
CA ASP A 35 9.81 -1.53 1.71
C ASP A 35 11.14 -0.95 1.19
N PRO A 36 11.23 -0.52 -0.08
CA PRO A 36 12.46 0.00 -0.66
C PRO A 36 12.75 1.45 -0.24
N LEU A 37 11.82 2.14 0.42
CA LEU A 37 12.01 3.54 0.79
C LEU A 37 13.13 3.67 1.82
N PRO A 38 14.17 4.48 1.57
CA PRO A 38 15.30 4.59 2.48
C PRO A 38 14.94 5.37 3.77
N GLY A 39 15.92 5.56 4.66
CA GLY A 39 15.81 6.58 5.70
C GLY A 39 15.77 7.99 5.10
N VAL A 40 15.33 8.98 5.89
CA VAL A 40 15.18 10.37 5.41
C VAL A 40 16.50 10.96 4.93
N ALA A 41 17.62 10.62 5.58
CA ALA A 41 18.95 11.15 5.21
C ALA A 41 19.38 10.76 3.79
N ASP A 42 18.91 9.61 3.30
CA ASP A 42 19.28 9.07 1.99
C ASP A 42 18.12 9.15 0.98
N ALA A 43 17.06 9.89 1.32
CA ALA A 43 15.88 9.99 0.47
C ALA A 43 16.11 10.90 -0.74
N LEU A 44 15.72 10.40 -1.92
CA LEU A 44 15.68 11.16 -3.17
C LEU A 44 14.22 11.28 -3.65
N PRO A 45 13.38 12.10 -2.98
CA PRO A 45 11.97 12.25 -3.35
C PRO A 45 11.78 13.01 -4.68
N PRO A 46 10.60 12.88 -5.33
CA PRO A 46 9.47 12.05 -4.92
C PRO A 46 9.63 10.58 -5.37
N TYR A 47 9.01 9.68 -4.62
CA TYR A 47 8.85 8.28 -5.02
C TYR A 47 7.47 8.09 -5.64
N ARG A 48 7.40 7.51 -6.84
CA ARG A 48 6.14 7.20 -7.51
C ARG A 48 5.48 6.01 -6.81
N ILE A 49 4.35 6.26 -6.16
CA ILE A 49 3.51 5.22 -5.56
C ILE A 49 2.41 4.85 -6.55
N GLU A 50 2.26 3.56 -6.83
CA GLU A 50 1.18 3.04 -7.67
C GLU A 50 0.37 1.98 -6.92
N VAL A 51 -0.95 2.08 -7.01
CA VAL A 51 -1.91 1.11 -6.47
C VAL A 51 -2.87 0.71 -7.57
N VAL A 52 -2.92 -0.59 -7.87
CA VAL A 52 -3.92 -1.17 -8.76
C VAL A 52 -4.97 -1.87 -7.91
N LYS A 53 -6.24 -1.54 -8.12
CA LYS A 53 -7.39 -2.24 -7.51
C LYS A 53 -8.38 -2.62 -8.61
N PHE A 54 -8.42 -3.89 -8.97
CA PHE A 54 -9.28 -4.42 -10.03
C PHE A 54 -10.04 -5.64 -9.54
N GLY A 55 -11.34 -5.49 -9.23
CA GLY A 55 -12.13 -6.60 -8.69
C GLY A 55 -11.45 -7.24 -7.47
N PRO A 56 -11.12 -8.55 -7.47
CA PRO A 56 -10.44 -9.21 -6.36
C PRO A 56 -8.93 -8.88 -6.27
N ASP A 57 -8.33 -8.32 -7.32
CA ASP A 57 -6.89 -8.12 -7.40
C ASP A 57 -6.44 -6.75 -6.88
N VAL A 58 -5.36 -6.78 -6.13
CA VAL A 58 -4.69 -5.61 -5.56
C VAL A 58 -3.20 -5.73 -5.78
N ALA A 59 -2.59 -4.71 -6.38
CA ALA A 59 -1.14 -4.62 -6.52
C ALA A 59 -0.63 -3.28 -6.00
N PHE A 60 0.58 -3.29 -5.46
CA PHE A 60 1.26 -2.12 -4.93
C PHE A 60 2.70 -2.08 -5.43
N ALA A 61 3.10 -0.94 -5.98
CA ALA A 61 4.45 -0.72 -6.49
C ALA A 61 5.00 0.65 -6.06
N ILE A 62 6.33 0.74 -5.96
CA ILE A 62 7.07 1.96 -5.67
C ILE A 62 8.17 2.10 -6.71
N ASN A 63 8.20 3.21 -7.46
CA ASN A 63 9.11 3.41 -8.61
C ASN A 63 9.12 2.20 -9.56
N ASP A 64 7.93 1.74 -9.93
CA ASP A 64 7.69 0.59 -10.82
C ASP A 64 8.20 -0.77 -10.30
N LEU A 65 8.83 -0.83 -9.12
CA LEU A 65 9.19 -2.07 -8.43
C LEU A 65 7.93 -2.68 -7.76
N PRO A 66 7.50 -3.89 -8.13
CA PRO A 66 6.39 -4.57 -7.48
C PRO A 66 6.76 -4.91 -6.03
N ILE A 67 5.92 -4.46 -5.08
CA ILE A 67 6.15 -4.70 -3.65
C ILE A 67 5.30 -5.84 -3.15
N LEU A 68 4.01 -5.84 -3.50
CA LEU A 68 3.08 -6.90 -3.12
C LEU A 68 1.94 -7.03 -4.13
N HIS A 69 1.38 -8.22 -4.19
CA HIS A 69 0.13 -8.54 -4.87
C HIS A 69 -0.75 -9.37 -3.94
N PHE A 70 -2.06 -9.18 -4.06
CA PHE A 70 -3.06 -9.93 -3.32
C PHE A 70 -4.27 -10.20 -4.21
N HIS A 71 -4.70 -11.46 -4.21
CA HIS A 71 -5.95 -11.89 -4.82
C HIS A 71 -6.97 -12.26 -3.71
N ASP A 72 -8.07 -11.52 -3.65
CA ASP A 72 -9.14 -11.71 -2.66
C ASP A 72 -10.13 -12.78 -3.13
N ASP A 73 -10.12 -13.95 -2.48
CA ASP A 73 -11.04 -15.06 -2.79
C ASP A 73 -12.51 -14.77 -2.46
N GLY A 74 -12.80 -13.65 -1.80
CA GLY A 74 -14.14 -13.24 -1.36
C GLY A 74 -14.73 -14.10 -0.24
N LYS A 75 -13.92 -14.99 0.37
CA LYS A 75 -14.35 -15.96 1.39
C LYS A 75 -13.53 -15.82 2.68
N SER A 76 -12.20 -15.88 2.57
CA SER A 76 -11.27 -15.92 3.70
C SER A 76 -11.34 -14.69 4.60
N CYS A 77 -11.65 -13.52 4.02
CA CYS A 77 -11.74 -12.25 4.74
C CYS A 77 -13.04 -11.50 4.39
N GLY A 78 -14.13 -12.24 4.20
CA GLY A 78 -15.42 -11.74 3.72
C GLY A 78 -15.43 -11.37 2.23
N PRO A 79 -16.55 -10.82 1.73
CA PRO A 79 -16.72 -10.51 0.30
C PRO A 79 -15.67 -9.53 -0.24
N VAL A 80 -15.42 -9.59 -1.55
CA VAL A 80 -14.52 -8.66 -2.24
C VAL A 80 -15.05 -7.22 -2.09
N LEU A 81 -14.16 -6.29 -1.71
CA LEU A 81 -14.54 -4.88 -1.59
C LEU A 81 -14.66 -4.22 -2.97
N GLY A 82 -15.79 -3.56 -3.22
CA GLY A 82 -16.07 -2.80 -4.42
C GLY A 82 -15.51 -1.36 -4.39
N GLY A 83 -16.29 -0.40 -4.89
CA GLY A 83 -15.94 1.02 -4.87
C GLY A 83 -15.84 1.61 -3.45
N GLY A 84 -15.24 2.80 -3.33
CA GLY A 84 -15.03 3.44 -2.04
C GLY A 84 -14.35 4.80 -2.11
N LYS A 85 -13.81 5.25 -0.96
CA LYS A 85 -13.04 6.49 -0.82
C LYS A 85 -11.56 6.17 -0.62
N ILE A 86 -10.69 7.09 -1.03
CA ILE A 86 -9.25 7.05 -0.78
C ILE A 86 -8.95 7.99 0.38
N GLY A 87 -8.11 7.56 1.32
CA GLY A 87 -7.68 8.37 2.46
C GLY A 87 -6.19 8.20 2.73
N PHE A 88 -5.54 9.30 3.11
CA PHE A 88 -4.14 9.32 3.54
C PHE A 88 -4.09 9.34 5.06
N ARG A 89 -3.35 8.39 5.65
CA ARG A 89 -3.17 8.28 7.09
C ARG A 89 -1.69 8.38 7.42
N GLN A 90 -1.37 9.18 8.43
CA GLN A 90 -0.04 9.22 9.05
C GLN A 90 -0.14 8.86 10.53
N MET A 91 0.94 8.32 11.07
CA MET A 91 1.11 8.18 12.52
C MET A 91 2.11 9.23 12.98
N ALA A 92 1.72 10.09 13.92
CA ALA A 92 2.61 11.11 14.47
C ALA A 92 3.91 10.47 15.01
N PRO A 93 5.09 11.11 14.84
CA PRO A 93 5.30 12.46 14.33
C PRO A 93 5.72 12.50 12.85
N LEU A 94 5.25 11.58 12.00
CA LEU A 94 5.63 11.57 10.59
C LEU A 94 5.31 12.92 9.92
N ILE A 95 6.29 13.45 9.18
CA ILE A 95 6.15 14.56 8.26
C ILE A 95 6.45 14.00 6.87
N ALA A 96 5.49 14.12 5.95
CA ALA A 96 5.65 13.71 4.57
C ALA A 96 4.81 14.60 3.66
N GLU A 97 5.26 14.73 2.42
CA GLU A 97 4.61 15.52 1.38
C GLU A 97 3.96 14.59 0.35
N TYR A 98 2.79 15.00 -0.15
CA TYR A 98 2.05 14.28 -1.19
C TYR A 98 1.76 15.24 -2.33
N ALA A 99 1.97 14.80 -3.57
CA ALA A 99 1.68 15.58 -4.76
C ALA A 99 1.14 14.67 -5.87
N ASN A 100 0.45 15.26 -6.85
CA ASN A 100 0.07 14.61 -8.12
C ASN A 100 -0.77 13.32 -7.97
N LEU A 101 -1.70 13.27 -7.02
CA LEU A 101 -2.68 12.18 -6.97
C LEU A 101 -3.51 12.17 -8.26
N LYS A 102 -3.42 11.06 -9.00
CA LYS A 102 -4.23 10.79 -10.19
C LYS A 102 -4.93 9.45 -10.01
N VAL A 103 -6.16 9.38 -10.51
CA VAL A 103 -6.97 8.15 -10.51
C VAL A 103 -7.44 7.91 -11.93
N HIS A 104 -7.13 6.73 -12.45
CA HIS A 104 -7.47 6.31 -13.81
C HIS A 104 -8.32 5.05 -13.76
N ALA A 105 -9.22 4.90 -14.73
CA ALA A 105 -9.90 3.62 -14.95
C ALA A 105 -8.88 2.59 -15.44
N ILE A 106 -9.02 1.35 -14.98
CA ILE A 106 -8.16 0.24 -15.42
C ILE A 106 -8.67 -0.21 -16.79
N GLN A 107 -7.78 -0.26 -17.77
CA GLN A 107 -8.05 -0.89 -19.05
C GLN A 107 -7.57 -2.33 -18.96
N SER A 108 -8.49 -3.30 -18.98
CA SER A 108 -8.13 -4.68 -19.23
C SER A 108 -7.88 -4.85 -20.73
N ALA A 109 -6.77 -5.48 -21.12
CA ALA A 109 -6.67 -6.04 -22.46
C ALA A 109 -7.83 -7.03 -22.63
N ALA A 110 -8.62 -6.85 -23.69
CA ALA A 110 -9.70 -7.75 -24.07
C ALA A 110 -9.15 -9.09 -24.57
#